data_AF-A0A8X6KFV0-F1
#
_entry.id   AF-A0A8X6KFV0-F1
#
_cell.length_a   1.000
_cell.length_b   1.000
_cell.length_c   1.000
_cell.angle_alpha   90.00
_cell.angle_beta   90.00
_cell.angle_gamma   90.00
#
_symmetry.space_group_name_H-M   'P 1'
#
loop_
_entity.id
_entity.type
_entity.pdbx_description
1 polymer ?
#
loop_
_entity_poly.entity_id
_entity_poly.type
_entity_poly.pdbx_seq_one_letter_code
_entity_poly.pdbx_strand_id
1 'polypeptide(L)'
;MTDETTWRKFKKFELKQVMRQEDSQFVEILTKIGNRNILTEEEIQVIKSKFITKEEAQLVCLEGIRLIFTNAAVNEYNHSILNSEENKTISLAPDVFVGCNAEKGNFVRQKLHKMRADDTGELSYKLILVLN
;
A
#
# COMPACT_ATOMS: atom_id res chain seq x y z
N MET A 1 -12.99 9.71 42.83
CA MET A 1 -13.74 9.01 41.77
C MET A 1 -12.75 8.54 40.73
N THR A 2 -12.42 7.26 40.73
CA THR A 2 -11.58 6.64 39.70
C THR A 2 -12.39 6.51 38.42
N ASP A 3 -11.99 7.26 37.39
CA ASP A 3 -12.57 7.20 36.05
C ASP A 3 -12.25 5.84 35.43
N GLU A 4 -13.16 4.88 35.57
CA GLU A 4 -13.06 3.61 34.86
C GLU A 4 -13.33 3.87 33.38
N THR A 5 -12.25 3.88 32.60
CA THR A 5 -12.31 4.03 31.15
C THR A 5 -13.29 3.04 30.54
N THR A 6 -14.15 3.51 29.61
CA THR A 6 -15.18 2.72 28.93
C THR A 6 -14.64 1.40 28.34
N TRP A 7 -13.35 1.37 27.98
CA TRP A 7 -12.64 0.17 27.53
C TRP A 7 -12.66 -1.00 28.50
N ARG A 8 -12.67 -0.76 29.82
CA ARG A 8 -12.69 -1.82 30.84
C ARG A 8 -14.02 -2.59 30.90
N LYS A 9 -15.08 -2.06 30.28
CA LYS A 9 -16.41 -2.69 30.26
C LYS A 9 -16.54 -3.79 29.21
N PHE A 10 -15.58 -3.92 28.29
CA PHE A 10 -15.62 -4.94 27.25
C PHE A 10 -15.06 -6.29 27.73
N LYS A 11 -15.69 -7.38 27.29
CA LYS A 11 -15.16 -8.74 27.45
C LYS A 11 -14.18 -9.03 26.31
N LYS A 12 -12.98 -9.51 26.64
CA LYS A 12 -12.00 -9.98 25.66
C LYS A 12 -12.27 -11.45 25.31
N PHE A 13 -12.36 -11.75 24.02
CA PHE A 13 -12.38 -13.13 23.50
C PHE A 13 -11.19 -13.30 22.56
N GLU A 14 -10.31 -14.24 22.88
CA GLU A 14 -9.07 -14.44 22.14
C GLU A 14 -9.19 -15.62 21.19
N LEU A 15 -8.92 -15.37 19.90
CA LEU A 15 -8.85 -16.41 18.89
C LEU A 15 -7.50 -17.13 19.01
N LYS A 16 -7.54 -18.46 18.99
CA LYS A 16 -6.35 -19.30 19.21
C LYS A 16 -5.73 -19.87 17.92
N GLN A 17 -6.42 -19.73 16.80
CA GLN A 17 -6.04 -20.38 15.55
C GLN A 17 -5.76 -19.35 14.47
N VAL A 18 -4.62 -19.52 13.78
CA VAL A 18 -4.26 -18.77 12.59
C VAL A 18 -4.75 -19.55 11.37
N MET A 19 -5.56 -18.90 10.53
CA MET A 19 -6.16 -19.50 9.32
C MET A 19 -5.52 -18.99 8.02
N ARG A 20 -4.63 -18.00 8.09
CA ARG A 20 -4.07 -17.30 6.92
C ARG A 20 -2.90 -18.03 6.28
N GLN A 21 -2.18 -18.85 7.06
CA GLN A 21 -0.97 -19.54 6.62
C GLN A 21 -1.11 -21.03 6.96
N GLU A 22 -0.78 -21.89 6.00
CA GLU A 22 -0.84 -23.35 6.17
C GLU A 22 0.43 -23.92 6.82
N ASP A 23 1.59 -23.28 6.59
CA ASP A 23 2.88 -23.69 7.16
C ASP A 23 2.95 -23.38 8.66
N SER A 24 2.83 -24.42 9.49
CA SER A 24 2.80 -24.32 10.94
C SER A 24 4.09 -23.73 11.53
N GLN A 25 5.25 -24.04 10.94
CA GLN A 25 6.54 -23.51 11.40
C GLN A 25 6.60 -22.00 11.14
N PHE A 26 6.16 -21.57 9.96
CA PHE A 26 6.12 -20.15 9.63
C PHE A 26 5.09 -19.38 10.47
N VAL A 27 3.94 -19.97 10.76
CA VAL A 27 2.93 -19.38 11.68
C VAL A 27 3.53 -19.10 13.05
N GLU A 28 4.29 -20.03 13.60
CA GLU A 28 4.92 -19.87 14.91
C GLU A 28 5.92 -18.72 14.91
N ILE A 29 6.78 -18.66 13.89
CA ILE A 29 7.75 -17.57 13.71
C ILE A 29 7.04 -16.22 13.61
N LEU A 30 5.98 -16.10 12.80
CA LEU A 30 5.21 -14.86 12.67
C LEU A 30 4.54 -14.47 14.00
N THR A 31 4.05 -15.45 14.76
CA THR A 31 3.44 -15.22 16.08
C THR A 31 4.48 -14.69 17.07
N LYS A 32 5.71 -15.23 17.07
CA LYS A 32 6.82 -14.71 17.87
C LYS A 32 7.17 -13.27 17.52
N ILE A 33 7.25 -12.94 16.22
CA ILE A 33 7.48 -11.56 15.75
C ILE A 33 6.38 -10.62 16.25
N GLY A 34 5.11 -10.99 16.11
CA GLY A 34 3.97 -10.20 16.57
C GLY A 34 4.00 -9.95 18.09
N ASN A 35 4.47 -10.93 18.85
CA ASN A 35 4.64 -10.85 20.31
C ASN A 35 5.97 -10.19 20.75
N ARG A 36 6.83 -9.78 19.81
CA ARG A 36 8.17 -9.20 20.06
C ARG A 36 9.12 -10.15 20.79
N ASN A 37 8.95 -11.46 20.60
CA ASN A 37 9.88 -12.46 21.10
C ASN A 37 11.14 -12.50 20.23
N ILE A 38 12.28 -12.83 20.84
CA ILE A 38 13.55 -13.04 20.14
C ILE A 38 13.45 -14.37 19.37
N LEU A 39 13.81 -14.34 18.09
CA LEU A 39 13.87 -15.53 17.25
C LEU A 39 15.21 -16.26 17.44
N THR A 40 15.21 -17.59 17.32
CA THR A 40 16.45 -18.37 17.27
C THR A 40 17.15 -18.18 15.93
N GLU A 41 18.42 -18.59 15.84
CA GLU A 41 19.16 -18.51 14.57
C GLU A 41 18.49 -19.39 13.50
N GLU A 42 18.02 -20.58 13.86
CA GLU A 42 17.31 -21.47 12.93
C GLU A 42 16.03 -20.82 12.38
N GLU A 43 15.27 -20.14 13.23
CA GLU A 43 14.06 -19.41 12.84
C GLU A 43 14.38 -18.22 11.91
N ILE A 44 15.48 -17.51 12.19
CA ILE A 44 15.99 -16.46 11.32
C ILE A 44 16.38 -17.03 9.95
N GLN A 45 17.02 -18.21 9.91
CA GLN A 45 17.37 -18.87 8.65
C GLN A 45 16.13 -19.29 7.85
N VAL A 46 15.04 -19.72 8.51
CA VAL A 46 13.76 -20.01 7.86
C VAL A 46 13.14 -18.75 7.23
N ILE A 47 13.31 -17.57 7.84
CA ILE A 47 12.87 -16.31 7.22
C ILE A 47 13.76 -15.97 6.02
N LYS A 48 15.08 -16.01 6.20
CA LYS A 48 16.06 -15.66 5.17
C LYS A 48 15.98 -16.56 3.94
N SER A 49 15.65 -17.83 4.11
CA SER A 49 15.48 -18.77 2.98
C SER A 49 14.32 -18.41 2.07
N LYS A 50 13.39 -17.57 2.53
CA LYS A 50 12.26 -17.05 1.73
C LYS A 50 12.59 -15.71 1.07
N PHE A 51 13.79 -15.16 1.27
CA PHE A 51 14.21 -13.95 0.59
C PHE A 51 14.49 -14.27 -0.87
N ILE A 52 13.83 -13.51 -1.74
CA ILE A 52 14.02 -13.58 -3.17
C ILE A 52 14.47 -12.21 -3.66
N THR A 53 15.28 -12.22 -4.71
CA THR A 53 15.71 -11.03 -5.43
C THR A 53 14.52 -10.40 -6.18
N LYS A 54 14.72 -9.16 -6.66
CA LYS A 54 13.69 -8.46 -7.43
C LYS A 54 13.40 -9.19 -8.74
N GLU A 55 14.44 -9.72 -9.36
CA GLU A 55 14.40 -10.45 -10.62
C GLU A 55 13.65 -11.78 -10.44
N GLU A 56 13.95 -12.53 -9.37
CA GLU A 56 13.22 -13.76 -9.04
C GLU A 56 11.75 -13.48 -8.73
N ALA A 57 11.45 -12.39 -8.03
CA ALA A 57 10.07 -12.00 -7.74
C ALA A 57 9.25 -11.70 -9.01
N GLN A 58 9.88 -11.15 -10.05
CA GLN A 58 9.24 -10.92 -11.35
C GLN A 58 8.90 -12.24 -12.07
N LEU A 59 9.68 -13.30 -11.86
CA LEU A 59 9.43 -14.62 -12.45
C LEU A 59 8.37 -15.42 -11.69
N VAL A 60 8.43 -15.40 -10.36
CA VAL A 60 7.60 -16.27 -9.51
C VAL A 60 6.24 -15.64 -9.21
N CYS A 61 6.17 -14.31 -9.17
CA CYS A 61 4.97 -13.60 -8.73
C CYS A 61 4.87 -12.23 -9.41
N LEU A 62 4.69 -12.24 -10.74
CA LEU A 62 4.64 -11.04 -11.58
C LEU A 62 3.61 -10.03 -11.09
N GLU A 63 2.39 -10.49 -10.80
CA GLU A 63 1.25 -9.66 -10.35
C GLU A 63 1.18 -9.52 -8.81
N GLY A 64 2.21 -9.96 -8.08
CA GLY A 64 2.21 -9.93 -6.63
C GLY A 64 2.30 -8.51 -6.07
N ILE A 65 1.46 -8.20 -5.08
CA ILE A 65 1.54 -6.94 -4.33
C ILE A 65 2.93 -6.81 -3.69
N ARG A 66 3.59 -5.67 -3.90
CA ARG A 66 4.87 -5.34 -3.27
C ARG A 66 4.64 -4.41 -2.08
N LEU A 67 5.11 -4.83 -0.90
CA LEU A 67 5.12 -4.00 0.29
C LEU A 67 6.46 -3.25 0.36
N ILE A 68 6.39 -1.92 0.38
CA ILE A 68 7.56 -1.03 0.38
C ILE A 68 7.43 -0.08 1.57
N PHE A 69 8.57 0.23 2.19
CA PHE A 69 8.62 0.91 3.48
C PHE A 69 8.12 2.37 3.46
N THR A 70 8.27 3.08 2.34
CA THR A 70 7.91 4.51 2.25
C THR A 70 6.97 4.80 1.09
N ASN A 71 6.06 5.75 1.28
CA ASN A 71 5.13 6.19 0.24
C ASN A 71 5.85 6.72 -1.00
N ALA A 72 6.98 7.41 -0.81
CA ALA A 72 7.80 7.90 -1.93
C ALA A 72 8.30 6.75 -2.81
N ALA A 73 8.82 5.68 -2.19
CA ALA A 73 9.31 4.50 -2.92
C ALA A 73 8.15 3.67 -3.51
N VAL A 74 6.98 3.62 -2.86
CA VAL A 74 5.76 3.04 -3.44
C VAL A 74 5.38 3.78 -4.72
N ASN A 75 5.36 5.11 -4.68
CA ASN A 75 5.02 5.93 -5.85
C ASN A 75 6.01 5.71 -6.99
N GLU A 76 7.31 5.71 -6.69
CA GLU A 76 8.35 5.44 -7.68
C GLU A 76 8.18 4.06 -8.33
N TYR A 77 7.96 3.02 -7.52
CA TYR A 77 7.73 1.67 -8.00
C TYR A 77 6.48 1.58 -8.89
N ASN A 78 5.34 2.09 -8.42
CA ASN A 78 4.08 2.07 -9.18
C ASN A 78 4.20 2.85 -10.50
N HIS A 79 4.84 4.02 -10.48
CA HIS A 79 5.10 4.79 -11.70
C HIS A 79 6.02 4.04 -12.66
N SER A 80 7.05 3.34 -12.17
CA SER A 80 7.95 2.56 -13.03
C SER A 80 7.18 1.48 -13.81
N ILE A 81 6.28 0.75 -13.15
CA ILE A 81 5.46 -0.30 -13.78
C ILE A 81 4.49 0.32 -14.80
N LEU A 82 3.73 1.35 -14.41
CA LEU A 82 2.76 1.98 -15.31
C LEU A 82 3.46 2.63 -16.53
N ASN A 83 4.70 3.09 -16.37
CA ASN A 83 5.47 3.67 -17.46
C ASN A 83 6.03 2.61 -18.42
N SER A 84 6.37 1.41 -17.95
CA SER A 84 6.87 0.33 -18.80
C SER A 84 5.79 -0.31 -19.67
N GLU A 85 4.52 -0.21 -19.28
CA GLU A 85 3.42 -0.76 -20.08
C GLU A 85 3.18 0.07 -21.35
N GLU A 86 3.18 -0.62 -22.49
CA GLU A 86 2.89 -0.03 -23.80
C GLU A 86 1.39 0.21 -23.98
N ASN A 87 0.56 -0.74 -23.55
CA ASN A 87 -0.89 -0.70 -23.73
C ASN A 87 -1.59 0.00 -22.56
N LYS A 88 -1.40 1.32 -22.45
CA LYS A 88 -2.04 2.15 -21.43
C LYS A 88 -2.98 3.19 -22.04
N THR A 89 -4.13 3.35 -21.40
CA THR A 89 -5.09 4.42 -21.67
C THR A 89 -4.98 5.48 -20.57
N ILE A 90 -4.84 6.74 -20.99
CA ILE A 90 -4.86 7.88 -20.08
C ILE A 90 -6.25 8.51 -20.15
N SER A 91 -6.99 8.45 -19.04
CA SER A 91 -8.25 9.16 -18.88
C SER A 91 -8.00 10.48 -18.15
N LEU A 92 -8.43 11.58 -18.75
CA LEU A 92 -8.32 12.93 -18.18
C LEU A 92 -9.72 13.42 -17.79
N ALA A 93 -9.86 13.88 -16.56
CA ALA A 93 -11.11 14.48 -16.10
C ALA A 93 -11.32 15.85 -16.77
N PRO A 94 -12.52 16.14 -17.32
CA PRO A 94 -12.83 17.47 -17.82
C PRO A 94 -13.06 18.44 -16.65
N ASP A 95 -12.49 19.64 -16.73
CA ASP A 95 -12.67 20.67 -15.71
C ASP A 95 -13.59 21.81 -16.17
N VAL A 96 -14.44 22.28 -15.27
CA VAL A 96 -15.22 23.52 -15.43
C VAL A 96 -14.90 24.47 -14.28
N PHE A 97 -14.21 25.58 -14.58
CA PHE A 97 -13.90 26.62 -13.61
C PHE A 97 -14.88 27.79 -13.76
N VAL A 98 -15.60 28.13 -12.69
CA VAL A 98 -16.55 29.25 -12.66
C VAL A 98 -15.94 30.42 -11.87
N GLY A 99 -16.07 31.64 -12.38
CA GLY A 99 -15.68 32.86 -11.65
C GLY A 99 -14.18 33.22 -11.66
N CYS A 100 -13.37 32.61 -12.53
CA CYS A 100 -11.95 32.96 -12.69
C CYS A 100 -11.71 33.79 -13.97
N ASN A 101 -10.86 34.82 -13.86
CA ASN A 101 -10.27 35.51 -15.01
C ASN A 101 -9.11 34.69 -15.61
N ALA A 102 -8.83 34.85 -16.92
CA ALA A 102 -7.99 33.93 -17.70
C ALA A 102 -6.60 33.64 -17.09
N GLU A 103 -5.92 34.65 -16.56
CA GLU A 103 -4.60 34.49 -15.94
C GLU A 103 -4.62 33.69 -14.64
N LYS A 104 -5.60 33.96 -13.75
CA LYS A 104 -5.78 33.18 -12.51
C LYS A 104 -6.26 31.76 -12.82
N GLY A 105 -7.06 31.59 -13.87
CA GLY A 105 -7.58 30.29 -14.31
C GLY A 105 -6.46 29.29 -14.62
N ASN A 106 -5.40 29.72 -15.34
CA ASN A 106 -4.27 28.84 -15.65
C ASN A 106 -3.51 28.40 -14.40
N PHE A 107 -3.27 29.30 -13.45
CA PHE A 107 -2.62 28.97 -12.19
C PHE A 107 -3.44 27.98 -11.36
N VAL A 108 -4.74 28.23 -11.21
CA VAL A 108 -5.65 27.34 -10.46
C VAL A 108 -5.74 25.96 -11.11
N ARG A 109 -5.82 25.90 -12.45
CA ARG A 109 -5.82 24.64 -13.20
C ARG A 109 -4.54 23.84 -12.97
N GLN A 110 -3.37 24.47 -13.12
CA GLN A 110 -2.09 23.79 -12.87
C GLN A 110 -1.95 23.29 -11.43
N LYS A 111 -2.49 24.03 -10.46
CA LYS A 111 -2.50 23.60 -9.07
C LYS A 111 -3.41 22.38 -8.87
N LEU A 112 -4.65 22.44 -9.37
CA LEU A 112 -5.63 21.35 -9.25
C LEU A 112 -5.09 20.03 -9.83
N HIS A 113 -4.48 20.10 -11.02
CA HIS A 113 -3.94 18.91 -11.72
C HIS A 113 -2.78 18.23 -10.99
N LYS A 114 -2.15 18.93 -10.02
CA LYS A 114 -1.03 18.43 -9.21
C LYS A 114 -1.43 18.11 -7.77
N MET A 115 -2.70 18.27 -7.40
CA MET A 115 -3.18 17.91 -6.07
C MET A 115 -3.09 16.40 -5.87
N ARG A 116 -2.80 15.97 -4.65
CA ARG A 116 -2.78 14.55 -4.30
C ARG A 116 -4.21 14.03 -4.28
N ALA A 117 -4.39 12.74 -4.57
CA ALA A 117 -5.69 12.09 -4.49
C ALA A 117 -6.37 12.30 -3.13
N ASP A 118 -5.60 12.23 -2.04
CA ASP A 118 -6.08 12.48 -0.68
C ASP A 118 -6.69 13.89 -0.51
N ASP A 119 -6.09 14.90 -1.18
CA ASP A 119 -6.55 16.29 -1.12
C ASP A 119 -7.81 16.52 -1.99
N THR A 120 -8.13 15.60 -2.89
CA THR A 120 -9.27 15.68 -3.82
C THR A 120 -10.36 14.64 -3.52
N GLY A 121 -10.29 13.95 -2.38
CA GLY A 121 -11.25 12.90 -2.05
C GLY A 121 -11.19 11.72 -3.01
N GLU A 122 -9.98 11.33 -3.42
CA GLU A 122 -9.66 10.27 -4.36
C GLU A 122 -10.03 10.55 -5.83
N LEU A 123 -10.47 11.78 -6.13
CA LEU A 123 -10.81 12.22 -7.49
C LEU A 123 -9.58 12.82 -8.18
N SER A 124 -8.75 11.96 -8.78
CA SER A 124 -7.55 12.40 -9.50
C SER A 124 -7.87 12.95 -10.89
N TYR A 125 -7.22 14.05 -11.28
CA TYR A 125 -7.37 14.62 -12.63
C TYR A 125 -6.94 13.66 -13.75
N LYS A 126 -5.90 12.86 -13.50
CA LYS A 126 -5.34 11.91 -14.46
C LYS A 126 -5.42 10.50 -13.89
N LEU A 127 -6.06 9.60 -14.61
CA LEU A 127 -6.09 8.18 -14.34
C LEU A 127 -5.34 7.44 -15.46
N ILE A 128 -4.36 6.62 -15.10
CA ILE A 128 -3.65 5.76 -16.05
C ILE A 128 -4.17 4.33 -15.86
N LEU A 129 -4.75 3.77 -16.91
CA LEU A 129 -5.30 2.42 -16.93
C LEU A 129 -4.45 1.56 -17.85
N VAL A 130 -4.03 0.40 -17.37
CA VAL A 130 -3.39 -0.64 -18.18
C VAL A 130 -4.45 -1.70 -18.43
N LEU A 131 -4.65 -2.08 -19.70
CA LEU A 131 -5.56 -3.15 -20.08
C LEU A 131 -4.74 -4.43 -20.25
N ASN A 132 -4.99 -5.40 -19.36
CA ASN A 132 -4.47 -6.76 -19.46
C ASN A 132 -5.36 -7.61 -20.37
#